data_AF-A0A383AS70-F1
#
_entry.id   AF-A0A383AS70-F1
#
_cell.length_a   1.000
_cell.length_b   1.000
_cell.length_c   1.000
_cell.angle_alpha   90.00
_cell.angle_beta   90.00
_cell.angle_gamma   90.00
#
_symmetry.space_group_name_H-M   'P 1'
#
loop_
_entity.id
_entity.type
_entity.pdbx_description
1 polymer ?
#
loop_
_entity_poly.entity_id
_entity_poly.type
_entity_poly.pdbx_seq_one_letter_code
_entity_poly.pdbx_strand_id
1 'polypeptide(L)'
;QVWEWKSWEHLDPDLDIITMQDKRTEWTHGNTVSEMDNGDILVSFRNISTVVVVNKQSGLISWKLGSPPLAQQHDPKELPNGNILIFDNGTHRNDHPVPHSRVIEINPSTNEIVWTYQEPTSYNFFSPYISGAQRLANGNTLICEGNFGRLFEVTSDGELVWEFVNPYFHIPKDAPDSPPSNSVFRALRYTEEQLPYLTTK
;
A
#
# COMPACT_ATOMS: atom_id res chain seq x y z
N GLN A 1 18.66 8.48 -20.22
CA GLN A 1 17.75 8.86 -19.11
C GLN A 1 16.40 9.17 -19.72
N VAL A 2 15.31 8.52 -19.27
CA VAL A 2 13.97 8.63 -19.90
C VAL A 2 13.10 9.66 -19.17
N TRP A 3 13.24 9.78 -17.85
CA TRP A 3 12.63 10.81 -17.00
C TRP A 3 13.27 10.77 -15.60
N GLU A 4 13.28 11.88 -14.86
CA GLU A 4 13.77 11.96 -13.48
C GLU A 4 12.90 12.91 -12.67
N TRP A 5 12.65 12.55 -11.41
CA TRP A 5 12.00 13.38 -10.41
C TRP A 5 12.64 13.10 -9.06
N LYS A 6 12.91 14.16 -8.29
CA LYS A 6 13.67 14.10 -7.05
C LYS A 6 12.81 14.57 -5.91
N SER A 7 12.48 13.68 -4.98
CA SER A 7 11.60 14.01 -3.86
C SER A 7 12.05 15.23 -3.06
N TRP A 8 13.36 15.40 -2.86
CA TRP A 8 13.92 16.53 -2.10
C TRP A 8 13.82 17.90 -2.81
N GLU A 9 13.41 17.95 -4.09
CA GLU A 9 13.13 19.19 -4.80
C GLU A 9 11.66 19.62 -4.66
N HIS A 10 10.80 18.73 -4.14
CA HIS A 10 9.33 18.92 -4.11
C HIS A 10 8.69 18.66 -2.74
N LEU A 11 9.42 18.02 -1.81
CA LEU A 11 9.02 17.77 -0.43
C LEU A 11 9.99 18.50 0.51
N ASP A 12 9.47 18.93 1.66
CA ASP A 12 10.21 19.73 2.63
C ASP A 12 10.27 18.98 3.97
N PRO A 13 11.45 18.60 4.49
CA PRO A 13 11.56 17.91 5.78
C PRO A 13 10.92 18.62 6.99
N ASP A 14 10.71 19.93 6.91
CA ASP A 14 10.04 20.72 7.96
C ASP A 14 8.51 20.68 7.85
N LEU A 15 7.96 20.30 6.69
CA LEU A 15 6.51 20.16 6.44
C LEU A 15 6.10 18.68 6.31
N ASP A 16 6.85 17.91 5.53
CA ASP A 16 6.78 16.47 5.31
C ASP A 16 7.55 15.73 6.40
N ILE A 17 7.08 15.92 7.63
CA ILE A 17 7.77 15.48 8.83
C ILE A 17 7.81 13.95 8.87
N ILE A 18 9.00 13.41 9.10
CA ILE A 18 9.18 11.97 9.32
C ILE A 18 8.40 11.50 10.56
N THR A 19 7.81 10.33 10.46
CA THR A 19 6.97 9.73 11.50
C THR A 19 7.80 9.48 12.76
N MET A 20 7.16 9.58 13.94
CA MET A 20 7.85 9.41 15.22
C MET A 20 8.56 8.04 15.29
N GLN A 21 9.78 8.02 15.84
CA GLN A 21 10.66 6.85 15.97
C GLN A 21 11.36 6.35 14.69
N ASP A 22 10.95 6.80 13.51
CA ASP A 22 11.71 6.52 12.28
C ASP A 22 13.03 7.31 12.25
N LYS A 23 14.07 6.71 11.67
CA LYS A 23 15.39 7.37 11.53
C LYS A 23 15.31 8.47 10.47
N ARG A 24 15.78 9.68 10.77
CA ARG A 24 15.84 10.80 9.81
C ARG A 24 16.56 10.47 8.49
N THR A 25 17.51 9.53 8.50
CA THR A 25 18.21 9.05 7.30
C THR A 25 17.31 8.27 6.33
N GLU A 26 16.16 7.80 6.80
CA GLU A 26 15.14 7.11 6.01
C GLU A 26 14.07 8.07 5.48
N TRP A 27 14.25 9.39 5.58
CA TRP A 27 13.35 10.34 4.95
C TRP A 27 13.52 10.25 3.42
N THR A 28 12.49 9.95 2.63
CA THR A 28 11.05 9.76 2.96
C THR A 28 10.59 8.29 2.95
N HIS A 29 11.46 7.36 2.55
CA HIS A 29 11.19 5.93 2.34
C HIS A 29 10.08 5.71 1.29
N GLY A 30 10.40 5.97 0.02
CA GLY A 30 9.53 5.67 -1.11
C GLY A 30 9.37 4.16 -1.30
N ASN A 31 8.15 3.64 -1.18
CA ASN A 31 7.87 2.19 -1.21
C ASN A 31 6.96 1.74 -2.36
N THR A 32 6.43 2.67 -3.15
CA THR A 32 5.64 2.39 -4.36
C THR A 32 5.81 3.52 -5.37
N VAL A 33 5.95 3.14 -6.63
CA VAL A 33 5.88 4.01 -7.81
C VAL A 33 5.06 3.29 -8.86
N SER A 34 4.04 3.94 -9.41
CA SER A 34 3.24 3.40 -10.51
C SER A 34 2.84 4.51 -11.47
N GLU A 35 2.86 4.22 -12.76
CA GLU A 35 2.27 5.08 -13.78
C GLU A 35 0.76 4.90 -13.79
N MET A 36 0.05 6.02 -13.81
CA MET A 36 -1.41 6.11 -13.90
C MET A 36 -1.86 6.05 -15.36
N ASP A 37 -3.15 5.81 -15.59
CA ASP A 37 -3.72 5.69 -16.95
C ASP A 37 -3.53 6.97 -17.78
N ASN A 38 -3.48 8.13 -17.13
CA ASN A 38 -3.21 9.43 -17.77
C ASN A 38 -1.70 9.71 -17.97
N GLY A 39 -0.82 8.81 -17.55
CA GLY A 39 0.64 8.93 -17.63
C GLY A 39 1.28 9.66 -16.44
N ASP A 40 0.52 10.17 -15.47
CA ASP A 40 1.08 10.74 -14.24
C ASP A 40 1.63 9.64 -13.32
N ILE A 41 2.42 10.02 -12.32
CA ILE A 41 3.14 9.07 -11.47
C ILE A 41 2.58 9.11 -10.04
N LEU A 42 2.00 8.00 -9.59
CA LEU A 42 1.57 7.78 -8.22
C LEU A 42 2.75 7.27 -7.38
N VAL A 43 3.05 7.96 -6.28
CA VAL A 43 4.19 7.65 -5.41
C VAL A 43 3.74 7.57 -3.96
N SER A 44 4.22 6.55 -3.24
CA SER A 44 3.99 6.38 -1.80
C SER A 44 5.28 6.58 -1.02
N PHE A 45 5.20 7.41 0.01
CA PHE A 45 6.25 7.64 0.98
C PHE A 45 5.80 7.16 2.36
N ARG A 46 6.40 6.04 2.78
CA ARG A 46 6.05 5.35 4.02
C ARG A 46 6.30 6.23 5.24
N ASN A 47 7.52 6.74 5.36
CA ASN A 47 7.97 7.32 6.63
C ASN A 47 7.47 8.74 6.86
N ILE A 48 6.78 9.35 5.90
CA ILE A 48 6.03 10.61 6.08
C ILE A 48 4.52 10.39 5.94
N SER A 49 4.06 9.14 5.92
CA SER A 49 2.65 8.75 5.78
C SER A 49 1.91 9.52 4.67
N THR A 50 2.49 9.55 3.47
CA THR A 50 2.01 10.39 2.37
C THR A 50 1.99 9.64 1.03
N VAL A 51 0.91 9.79 0.27
CA VAL A 51 0.82 9.42 -1.15
C VAL A 51 0.66 10.68 -1.98
N VAL A 52 1.36 10.76 -3.11
CA VAL A 52 1.28 11.87 -4.06
C VAL A 52 1.02 11.37 -5.48
N VAL A 53 0.37 12.20 -6.28
CA VAL A 53 0.42 12.10 -7.74
C VAL A 53 1.32 13.22 -8.25
N VAL A 54 2.32 12.84 -9.03
CA VAL A 54 3.24 13.74 -9.72
C VAL A 54 2.79 13.85 -11.17
N ASN A 55 2.50 15.08 -11.61
CA ASN A 55 2.25 15.33 -13.01
C ASN A 55 3.55 15.11 -13.81
N LYS A 56 3.58 14.10 -14.68
CA LYS A 56 4.83 13.65 -15.31
C LYS A 56 5.46 14.71 -16.22
N GLN A 57 4.64 15.55 -16.84
CA GLN A 57 5.08 16.61 -17.76
C GLN A 57 5.69 17.81 -17.03
N SER A 58 5.09 18.26 -15.93
CA SER A 58 5.55 19.45 -15.19
C SER A 58 6.48 19.13 -14.02
N GLY A 59 6.47 17.89 -13.53
CA GLY A 59 7.16 17.48 -12.30
C GLY A 59 6.48 17.97 -11.02
N LEU A 60 5.35 18.68 -11.11
CA LEU A 60 4.64 19.20 -9.95
C LEU A 60 3.77 18.12 -9.31
N ILE A 61 3.63 18.18 -7.99
CA ILE A 61 2.64 17.36 -7.27
C ILE A 61 1.25 17.92 -7.57
N SER A 62 0.42 17.14 -8.27
CA SER A 62 -0.95 17.52 -8.66
C SER A 62 -2.00 17.08 -7.64
N TRP A 63 -1.69 16.09 -6.81
CA TRP A 63 -2.52 15.62 -5.72
C TRP A 63 -1.67 15.04 -4.58
N LYS A 64 -2.14 15.17 -3.33
CA LYS A 64 -1.45 14.70 -2.13
C LYS A 64 -2.46 14.27 -1.07
N LEU A 65 -2.27 13.09 -0.50
CA LEU A 65 -2.98 12.59 0.67
C LEU A 65 -1.96 12.27 1.76
N GLY A 66 -2.19 12.79 2.97
CA GLY A 66 -1.29 12.63 4.12
C GLY A 66 -1.96 11.96 5.33
N SER A 67 -1.31 12.07 6.48
CA SER A 67 -1.87 11.66 7.76
C SER A 67 -2.72 12.78 8.40
N PRO A 68 -3.90 12.49 8.97
CA PRO A 68 -4.75 11.32 8.71
C PRO A 68 -5.44 11.43 7.32
N PRO A 69 -5.85 10.31 6.68
CA PRO A 69 -6.03 8.98 7.27
C PRO A 69 -4.79 8.09 7.24
N LEU A 70 -3.76 8.44 6.46
CA LEU A 70 -2.65 7.53 6.22
C LEU A 70 -1.73 7.37 7.43
N ALA A 71 -1.17 6.17 7.55
CA ALA A 71 -0.16 5.83 8.54
C ALA A 71 0.77 4.72 8.00
N GLN A 72 1.94 5.12 7.51
CA GLN A 72 2.98 4.23 6.94
C GLN A 72 2.44 3.24 5.88
N GLN A 73 1.57 3.73 5.00
CA GLN A 73 0.87 2.99 3.96
C GLN A 73 1.80 2.37 2.88
N HIS A 74 1.27 1.37 2.17
CA HIS A 74 1.92 0.67 1.06
C HIS A 74 0.95 0.50 -0.12
N ASP A 75 1.56 0.27 -1.30
CA ASP A 75 0.91 -0.23 -2.51
C ASP A 75 -0.35 0.56 -2.94
N PRO A 76 -0.33 1.91 -3.01
CA PRO A 76 -1.42 2.63 -3.64
C PRO A 76 -1.51 2.25 -5.12
N LYS A 77 -2.74 2.08 -5.62
CA LYS A 77 -3.01 1.78 -7.03
C LYS A 77 -4.23 2.52 -7.52
N GLU A 78 -4.14 3.08 -8.72
CA GLU A 78 -5.30 3.57 -9.45
C GLU A 78 -6.24 2.40 -9.82
N LEU A 79 -7.54 2.62 -9.64
CA LEU A 79 -8.60 1.74 -10.07
C LEU A 79 -9.24 2.28 -11.36
N PRO A 80 -9.93 1.43 -12.16
CA PRO A 80 -10.55 1.87 -13.43
C PRO A 80 -11.58 2.98 -13.32
N ASN A 81 -12.11 3.24 -12.11
CA ASN A 81 -13.04 4.34 -11.82
C ASN A 81 -12.32 5.66 -11.46
N GLY A 82 -10.99 5.69 -11.48
CA GLY A 82 -10.16 6.85 -11.09
C GLY A 82 -9.93 6.97 -9.58
N ASN A 83 -10.47 6.06 -8.76
CA ASN A 83 -10.17 6.03 -7.33
C ASN A 83 -8.80 5.39 -7.07
N ILE A 84 -8.29 5.57 -5.85
CA ILE A 84 -7.00 5.00 -5.43
C ILE A 84 -7.24 4.00 -4.30
N LEU A 85 -6.89 2.73 -4.52
CA LEU A 85 -6.88 1.69 -3.50
C LEU A 85 -5.52 1.72 -2.77
N ILE A 86 -5.53 1.72 -1.44
CA ILE A 86 -4.32 1.85 -0.62
C ILE A 86 -4.36 0.83 0.52
N PHE A 87 -3.24 0.14 0.78
CA PHE A 87 -3.06 -0.61 2.02
C PHE A 87 -2.49 0.33 3.10
N ASP A 88 -3.29 0.73 4.07
CA ASP A 88 -2.90 1.61 5.18
C ASP A 88 -2.45 0.77 6.39
N ASN A 89 -1.14 0.64 6.59
CA ASN A 89 -0.54 -0.28 7.56
C ASN A 89 -0.86 0.09 9.02
N GLY A 90 -0.87 1.39 9.36
CA GLY A 90 -1.38 1.87 10.64
C GLY A 90 -0.40 1.94 11.81
N THR A 91 0.91 1.73 11.62
CA THR A 91 1.89 1.61 12.72
C THR A 91 1.92 2.82 13.67
N HIS A 92 1.78 4.04 13.13
CA HIS A 92 1.76 5.29 13.89
C HIS A 92 0.53 6.12 13.55
N ARG A 93 -0.62 5.46 13.43
CA ARG A 93 -1.88 6.16 13.10
C ARG A 93 -2.25 7.16 14.20
N ASN A 94 -2.66 8.35 13.77
CA ASN A 94 -3.06 9.45 14.66
C ASN A 94 -4.58 9.53 14.85
N ASP A 95 -5.34 8.64 14.20
CA ASP A 95 -6.81 8.63 14.20
C ASP A 95 -7.41 7.51 15.09
N HIS A 96 -6.58 6.69 15.75
CA HIS A 96 -7.04 5.62 16.64
C HIS A 96 -5.98 5.24 17.68
N PRO A 97 -6.34 4.92 18.94
CA PRO A 97 -5.38 4.57 19.99
C PRO A 97 -4.70 3.20 19.79
N VAL A 98 -5.30 2.30 19.02
CA VAL A 98 -4.76 0.96 18.73
C VAL A 98 -4.26 0.92 17.28
N PRO A 99 -2.99 0.56 17.02
CA PRO A 99 -2.49 0.38 15.68
C PRO A 99 -3.20 -0.81 15.01
N HIS A 100 -3.61 -0.62 13.77
CA HIS A 100 -4.29 -1.62 12.96
C HIS A 100 -4.16 -1.27 11.49
N SER A 101 -4.24 -2.29 10.64
CA SER A 101 -4.27 -2.09 9.20
C SER A 101 -5.69 -1.93 8.70
N ARG A 102 -5.83 -1.21 7.59
CA ARG A 102 -7.05 -1.17 6.79
C ARG A 102 -6.69 -1.09 5.32
N VAL A 103 -7.59 -1.53 4.46
CA VAL A 103 -7.50 -1.23 3.02
C VAL A 103 -8.55 -0.17 2.73
N ILE A 104 -8.17 0.93 2.10
CA ILE A 104 -9.05 2.05 1.80
C ILE A 104 -9.11 2.31 0.30
N GLU A 105 -10.28 2.73 -0.18
CA GLU A 105 -10.46 3.29 -1.51
C GLU A 105 -10.77 4.79 -1.36
N ILE A 106 -9.93 5.63 -1.97
CA ILE A 106 -10.05 7.09 -1.91
C ILE A 106 -10.54 7.62 -3.25
N ASN A 107 -11.53 8.51 -3.22
CA ASN A 107 -11.84 9.37 -4.36
C ASN A 107 -10.88 10.59 -4.36
N PRO A 108 -9.93 10.70 -5.30
CA PRO A 108 -8.94 11.80 -5.27
C PRO A 108 -9.54 13.18 -5.58
N SER A 109 -10.77 13.24 -6.13
CA SER A 109 -11.46 14.52 -6.39
C SER A 109 -12.09 15.12 -5.14
N THR A 110 -12.50 14.28 -4.17
CA THR A 110 -13.15 14.72 -2.92
C THR A 110 -12.31 14.44 -1.67
N ASN A 111 -11.27 13.63 -1.78
CA ASN A 111 -10.49 13.05 -0.68
C ASN A 111 -11.30 12.19 0.30
N GLU A 112 -12.49 11.72 -0.12
CA GLU A 112 -13.33 10.86 0.70
C GLU A 112 -12.87 9.40 0.60
N ILE A 113 -12.89 8.70 1.74
CA ILE A 113 -12.81 7.24 1.78
C ILE A 113 -14.18 6.70 1.36
N VAL A 114 -14.27 6.13 0.16
CA VAL A 114 -15.52 5.61 -0.41
C VAL A 114 -15.72 4.13 -0.14
N TRP A 115 -14.66 3.42 0.26
CA TRP A 115 -14.72 2.05 0.73
C TRP A 115 -13.57 1.80 1.72
N THR A 116 -13.84 0.94 2.70
CA THR A 116 -12.82 0.50 3.66
C THR A 116 -13.05 -0.96 4.02
N TYR A 117 -11.96 -1.72 4.11
CA TYR A 117 -11.94 -3.01 4.78
C TYR A 117 -11.06 -2.96 6.01
N GLN A 118 -11.61 -3.45 7.12
CA GLN A 118 -10.96 -3.58 8.41
C GLN A 118 -11.68 -4.69 9.19
N GLU A 119 -10.96 -5.55 9.90
CA GLU A 119 -11.60 -6.60 10.70
C GLU A 119 -12.28 -6.02 11.95
N PRO A 120 -13.49 -6.48 12.35
CA PRO A 120 -14.25 -5.88 13.46
C PRO A 120 -13.46 -5.67 14.75
N THR A 121 -12.47 -6.54 15.00
CA THR A 121 -11.50 -6.39 16.08
C THR A 121 -10.17 -5.89 15.51
N SER A 122 -9.76 -4.68 15.88
CA SER A 122 -8.63 -3.98 15.23
C SER A 122 -7.30 -4.72 15.22
N TYR A 123 -7.01 -5.51 16.26
CA TYR A 123 -5.76 -6.26 16.32
C TYR A 123 -5.79 -7.61 15.59
N ASN A 124 -6.92 -8.02 14.99
CA ASN A 124 -6.96 -9.22 14.15
C ASN A 124 -6.42 -8.99 12.74
N PHE A 125 -6.32 -7.72 12.32
CA PHE A 125 -5.73 -7.35 11.04
C PHE A 125 -4.77 -6.18 11.23
N PHE A 126 -3.48 -6.51 11.31
CA PHE A 126 -2.43 -5.51 11.48
C PHE A 126 -1.10 -6.02 10.91
N SER A 127 -0.68 -5.45 9.78
CA SER A 127 0.64 -5.65 9.20
C SER A 127 1.43 -4.34 9.21
N PRO A 128 2.45 -4.18 10.07
CA PRO A 128 3.14 -2.89 10.30
C PRO A 128 4.05 -2.42 9.14
N TYR A 129 4.35 -3.28 8.17
CA TYR A 129 5.12 -2.96 6.98
C TYR A 129 4.79 -3.94 5.87
N ILE A 130 5.35 -3.70 4.66
CA ILE A 130 5.06 -4.43 3.42
C ILE A 130 3.54 -4.45 3.17
N SER A 131 3.00 -5.52 2.55
CA SER A 131 1.59 -5.68 2.20
C SER A 131 1.19 -5.04 0.88
N GLY A 132 -0.05 -5.35 0.49
CA GLY A 132 -0.69 -4.75 -0.67
C GLY A 132 -2.14 -5.20 -0.81
N ALA A 133 -2.85 -4.55 -1.72
CA ALA A 133 -4.23 -4.90 -2.05
C ALA A 133 -4.45 -4.82 -3.57
N GLN A 134 -5.40 -5.61 -4.05
CA GLN A 134 -5.79 -5.62 -5.45
C GLN A 134 -7.30 -5.83 -5.55
N ARG A 135 -7.98 -4.84 -6.14
CA ARG A 135 -9.37 -5.03 -6.58
C ARG A 135 -9.38 -5.98 -7.78
N LEU A 136 -10.18 -7.03 -7.70
CA LEU A 136 -10.33 -8.06 -8.72
C LEU A 136 -11.52 -7.73 -9.65
N ALA A 137 -11.56 -8.37 -10.83
CA ALA A 137 -12.58 -8.13 -11.84
C ALA A 137 -14.01 -8.45 -11.38
N ASN A 138 -14.17 -9.37 -10.42
CA ASN A 138 -15.46 -9.71 -9.82
C ASN A 138 -15.91 -8.71 -8.73
N GLY A 139 -15.12 -7.66 -8.44
CA GLY A 139 -15.40 -6.68 -7.40
C GLY A 139 -14.83 -7.02 -6.03
N ASN A 140 -14.33 -8.24 -5.82
CA ASN A 140 -13.66 -8.64 -4.58
C ASN A 140 -12.29 -7.97 -4.44
N THR A 141 -11.76 -7.92 -3.23
CA THR A 141 -10.41 -7.41 -2.97
C THR A 141 -9.54 -8.53 -2.44
N LEU A 142 -8.44 -8.83 -3.15
CA LEU A 142 -7.35 -9.63 -2.63
C LEU A 142 -6.46 -8.74 -1.75
N ILE A 143 -6.15 -9.22 -0.55
CA ILE A 143 -5.37 -8.51 0.46
C ILE A 143 -4.19 -9.39 0.86
N CYS A 144 -3.01 -8.79 0.85
CA CYS A 144 -1.78 -9.41 1.34
C CYS A 144 -1.44 -8.77 2.70
N GLU A 145 -1.70 -9.47 3.80
CA GLU A 145 -1.20 -9.13 5.13
C GLU A 145 0.26 -9.59 5.22
N GLY A 146 1.14 -8.76 4.66
CA GLY A 146 2.46 -9.21 4.27
C GLY A 146 3.33 -9.68 5.43
N ASN A 147 3.31 -8.99 6.57
CA ASN A 147 4.17 -9.34 7.71
C ASN A 147 3.88 -10.74 8.25
N PHE A 148 2.62 -11.18 8.21
CA PHE A 148 2.16 -12.48 8.72
C PHE A 148 1.97 -13.54 7.62
N GLY A 149 2.30 -13.21 6.36
CA GLY A 149 2.22 -14.13 5.23
C GLY A 149 0.80 -14.61 4.91
N ARG A 150 -0.23 -13.93 5.44
CA ARG A 150 -1.65 -14.23 5.19
C ARG A 150 -2.11 -13.49 3.95
N LEU A 151 -2.69 -14.22 3.01
CA LEU A 151 -3.34 -13.72 1.82
C LEU A 151 -4.81 -14.08 1.92
N PHE A 152 -5.69 -13.12 1.68
CA PHE A 152 -7.11 -13.38 1.80
C PHE A 152 -7.92 -12.51 0.83
N GLU A 153 -9.09 -13.01 0.45
CA GLU A 153 -10.00 -12.33 -0.47
C GLU A 153 -11.30 -12.00 0.25
N VAL A 154 -11.76 -10.77 0.08
CA VAL A 154 -13.01 -10.28 0.65
C VAL A 154 -13.96 -9.78 -0.43
N THR A 155 -15.26 -9.94 -0.21
CA THR A 155 -16.29 -9.32 -1.06
C THR A 155 -16.26 -7.79 -0.92
N SER A 156 -17.02 -7.09 -1.77
CA SER A 156 -17.23 -5.65 -1.64
C SER A 156 -17.85 -5.26 -0.29
N ASP A 157 -18.62 -6.15 0.32
CA ASP A 157 -19.25 -5.97 1.63
C ASP A 157 -18.32 -6.38 2.79
N GLY A 158 -17.10 -6.84 2.47
CA GLY A 158 -16.08 -7.21 3.46
C GLY A 158 -16.16 -8.66 3.96
N GLU A 159 -16.95 -9.53 3.31
CA GLU A 159 -17.04 -10.94 3.71
C GLU A 159 -15.81 -11.72 3.23
N LEU A 160 -15.16 -12.46 4.12
CA LEU A 160 -14.04 -13.35 3.79
C LEU A 160 -14.52 -14.54 2.94
N VAL A 161 -13.98 -14.70 1.73
CA VAL A 161 -14.37 -15.77 0.79
C VAL A 161 -13.24 -16.72 0.43
N TRP A 162 -11.98 -16.33 0.69
CA TRP A 162 -10.83 -17.19 0.49
C TRP A 162 -9.67 -16.75 1.38
N GLU A 163 -8.86 -17.70 1.83
CA GLU A 163 -7.70 -17.45 2.68
C GLU A 163 -6.58 -18.46 2.41
N PHE A 164 -5.34 -17.99 2.51
CA PHE A 164 -4.13 -18.77 2.46
C PHE A 164 -3.09 -18.17 3.40
N VAL A 165 -2.37 -19.02 4.13
CA VAL A 165 -1.23 -18.60 4.95
C VAL A 165 0.03 -19.28 4.42
N ASN A 166 1.05 -18.47 4.10
CA ASN A 166 2.35 -18.98 3.64
C ASN A 166 2.96 -19.94 4.69
N PRO A 167 3.13 -21.24 4.41
CA PRO A 167 3.66 -22.20 5.36
C PRO A 167 5.20 -22.20 5.42
N TYR A 168 5.87 -21.45 4.53
CA TYR A 168 7.32 -21.46 4.40
C TYR A 168 7.96 -20.33 5.20
N PHE A 169 8.64 -20.71 6.28
CA PHE A 169 9.39 -19.79 7.13
C PHE A 169 10.87 -19.75 6.74
N HIS A 170 11.44 -18.55 6.79
CA HIS A 170 12.85 -18.29 6.50
C HIS A 170 13.46 -17.36 7.56
N ILE A 171 14.73 -17.57 7.88
CA ILE A 171 15.54 -16.65 8.68
C ILE A 171 16.44 -15.89 7.69
N PRO A 172 16.30 -14.56 7.55
CA PRO A 172 17.14 -13.78 6.64
C PRO A 172 18.63 -13.93 6.95
N LYS A 173 19.45 -14.10 5.91
CA LYS A 173 20.91 -14.29 6.06
C LYS A 173 21.62 -13.08 6.67
N ASP A 174 21.10 -11.89 6.40
CA ASP A 174 21.57 -10.59 6.87
C ASP A 174 21.06 -10.23 8.28
N ALA A 175 20.12 -11.02 8.82
CA ALA A 175 19.62 -10.87 10.18
C ALA A 175 19.45 -12.25 10.86
N PRO A 176 20.54 -13.00 11.07
CA PRO A 176 20.51 -14.40 11.52
C PRO A 176 19.88 -14.60 12.91
N ASP A 177 19.84 -13.54 13.73
CA ASP A 177 19.25 -13.54 15.07
C ASP A 177 17.74 -13.20 15.06
N SER A 178 17.17 -12.90 13.89
CA SER A 178 15.73 -12.65 13.76
C SER A 178 14.93 -13.94 13.91
N PRO A 179 13.69 -13.87 14.44
CA PRO A 179 12.79 -15.01 14.39
C PRO A 179 12.50 -15.41 12.94
N PRO A 180 12.23 -16.70 12.67
CA PRO A 180 11.77 -17.12 11.35
C PRO A 180 10.53 -16.34 10.94
N SER A 181 10.50 -15.91 9.68
CA SER A 181 9.38 -15.17 9.10
C SER A 181 8.86 -15.88 7.87
N ASN A 182 7.54 -15.90 7.71
CA ASN A 182 6.85 -16.32 6.48
C ASN A 182 6.34 -15.12 5.67
N SER A 183 6.89 -13.94 5.91
CA SER A 183 6.40 -12.70 5.31
C SER A 183 6.36 -12.77 3.78
N VAL A 184 5.30 -12.20 3.21
CA VAL A 184 5.11 -12.08 1.77
C VAL A 184 5.09 -10.60 1.44
N PHE A 185 6.04 -10.13 0.62
CA PHE A 185 6.17 -8.70 0.32
C PHE A 185 4.89 -8.10 -0.29
N ARG A 186 4.33 -8.80 -1.28
CA ARG A 186 3.10 -8.45 -1.99
C ARG A 186 2.53 -9.70 -2.66
N ALA A 187 1.23 -9.72 -2.89
CA ALA A 187 0.57 -10.74 -3.71
C ALA A 187 -0.30 -10.08 -4.79
N LEU A 188 -0.34 -10.70 -5.96
CA LEU A 188 -1.20 -10.33 -7.07
C LEU A 188 -1.88 -11.59 -7.59
N ARG A 189 -3.14 -11.46 -7.99
CA ARG A 189 -3.90 -12.47 -8.70
C ARG A 189 -4.16 -11.98 -10.11
N TYR A 190 -3.92 -12.87 -11.06
CA TYR A 190 -4.15 -12.64 -12.47
C TYR A 190 -5.17 -13.65 -12.97
N THR A 191 -6.02 -13.22 -13.90
CA THR A 191 -6.87 -14.14 -14.67
C THR A 191 -6.08 -14.78 -15.80
N GLU A 192 -6.62 -15.85 -16.39
CA GLU A 192 -5.99 -16.48 -17.55
C GLU A 192 -5.87 -15.51 -18.74
N GLU A 193 -6.86 -14.64 -18.93
CA GLU A 193 -6.84 -13.62 -19.99
C GLU A 193 -5.75 -12.57 -19.80
N GLN A 194 -5.34 -12.30 -18.56
CA GLN A 194 -4.25 -11.37 -18.25
C GLN A 194 -2.87 -11.99 -18.48
N LEU A 195 -2.76 -13.32 -18.46
CA LEU A 195 -1.51 -14.06 -18.66
C LEU A 195 -1.67 -15.15 -19.75
N PRO A 196 -2.05 -14.77 -20.99
CA PRO A 196 -2.40 -15.72 -22.04
C PRO A 196 -1.24 -16.63 -22.47
N TYR A 197 0.00 -16.26 -22.14
CA TYR A 197 1.22 -17.01 -22.44
C TYR A 197 1.57 -18.07 -21.40
N LEU A 198 0.88 -18.14 -20.25
CA LEU A 198 1.10 -19.16 -19.22
C LEU A 198 0.19 -20.39 -19.38
N THR A 199 -0.88 -20.28 -20.17
CA THR A 199 -1.87 -21.35 -20.37
C THR A 199 -1.64 -22.17 -21.64
N THR A 200 -0.80 -21.70 -22.56
CA THR A 200 -0.33 -22.49 -23.70
C THR A 200 0.70 -23.52 -23.25
N LYS A 201 0.24 -24.76 -23.02
CA LYS A 201 1.09 -25.97 -23.02
C LYS A 201 1.29 -26.48 -24.44
#